data_AF-A0A7R9PDW0-F1
#
_entry.id   AF-A0A7R9PDW0-F1
#
_cell.length_a   1.000
_cell.length_b   1.000
_cell.length_c   1.000
_cell.angle_alpha   90.00
_cell.angle_beta   90.00
_cell.angle_gamma   90.00
#
_symmetry.space_group_name_H-M   'P 1'
#
loop_
_entity.id
_entity.type
_entity.pdbx_description
1 polymer ?
#
loop_
_entity_poly.entity_id
_entity_poly.type
_entity_poly.pdbx_seq_one_letter_code
_entity_poly.pdbx_strand_id
1 'polypeptide(L)'
;MSVRDFLNFVKTQAKFYITDNVLVTMGSDFTYMNATLYYTNLDKLIQLVNAEQTNGSNVRLIYSTPSCYLKAVHDSNPVLTTKRNDFFPYANEAHAYWTGYYTSRPTLKRFERVGNNFLQ
;
A
#
# COMPACT_ATOMS: atom_id res chain seq x y z
N MET A 1 6.31 -7.38 -16.94
CA MET A 1 7.35 -7.01 -15.97
C MET A 1 8.24 -8.22 -15.77
N SER A 2 9.54 -8.11 -16.05
CA SER A 2 10.47 -9.21 -15.81
C SER A 2 10.85 -9.32 -14.32
N VAL A 3 11.44 -10.44 -13.91
CA VAL A 3 11.97 -10.63 -12.54
C VAL A 3 12.99 -9.53 -12.20
N ARG A 4 13.82 -9.15 -13.17
CA ARG A 4 14.82 -8.08 -13.01
C ARG A 4 14.16 -6.71 -12.79
N ASP A 5 13.10 -6.41 -13.53
CA ASP A 5 12.33 -5.16 -13.35
C ASP A 5 11.70 -5.12 -11.95
N PHE A 6 11.13 -6.24 -11.51
CA PHE A 6 10.53 -6.35 -10.18
C PHE A 6 11.57 -6.14 -9.06
N LEU A 7 12.74 -6.80 -9.17
CA LEU A 7 13.83 -6.62 -8.20
C LEU A 7 14.33 -5.17 -8.16
N ASN A 8 14.43 -4.49 -9.31
CA ASN A 8 14.82 -3.08 -9.37
C ASN A 8 13.76 -2.16 -8.73
N PHE A 9 12.47 -2.46 -8.94
CA PHE A 9 11.37 -1.77 -8.27
C PHE A 9 11.46 -1.93 -6.76
N VAL A 10 11.58 -3.16 -6.25
CA VAL A 10 11.67 -3.43 -4.81
C VAL A 10 12.89 -2.75 -4.18
N LYS A 11 14.06 -2.81 -4.83
CA LYS A 11 15.27 -2.12 -4.35
C LYS A 11 15.11 -0.60 -4.32
N THR A 12 14.36 -0.03 -5.25
CA THR A 12 14.07 1.41 -5.27
C THR A 12 13.11 1.78 -4.16
N GLN A 13 12.03 1.00 -3.99
CA GLN A 13 11.04 1.18 -2.94
C GLN A 13 11.66 1.08 -1.56
N ALA A 14 12.52 0.09 -1.32
CA ALA A 14 13.19 -0.16 -0.04
C ALA A 14 13.95 1.06 0.50
N LYS A 15 14.46 1.95 -0.36
CA LYS A 15 15.20 3.17 0.05
C LYS A 15 14.36 4.15 0.87
N PHE A 16 13.03 4.06 0.77
CA PHE A 16 12.10 4.93 1.49
C PHE A 16 11.56 4.30 2.79
N TYR A 17 12.02 3.10 3.14
CA TYR A 17 11.63 2.39 4.36
C TYR A 17 12.81 2.29 5.32
N ILE A 18 12.49 2.20 6.62
CA ILE A 18 13.50 2.09 7.69
C ILE A 18 13.94 0.63 7.89
N THR A 19 13.08 -0.33 7.56
CA THR A 19 13.30 -1.77 7.78
C THR A 19 13.51 -2.52 6.47
N ASP A 20 14.08 -3.72 6.53
CA ASP A 20 14.23 -4.64 5.38
C ASP A 20 12.90 -5.24 4.90
N ASN A 21 11.79 -4.97 5.58
CA ASN A 21 10.46 -5.37 5.17
C ASN A 21 9.84 -4.29 4.26
N VAL A 22 9.49 -4.68 3.03
CA VAL A 22 8.81 -3.82 2.05
C VAL A 22 7.43 -4.37 1.75
N LEU A 23 6.40 -3.52 1.91
CA LEU A 23 5.03 -3.85 1.52
C LEU A 23 4.83 -3.58 0.03
N VAL A 24 4.38 -4.60 -0.72
CA VAL A 24 3.97 -4.47 -2.12
C VAL A 24 2.49 -4.72 -2.22
N THR A 25 1.71 -3.70 -2.58
CA THR A 25 0.25 -3.79 -2.73
C THR A 25 -0.11 -4.30 -4.12
N MET A 26 -0.36 -5.61 -4.24
CA MET A 26 -0.73 -6.25 -5.50
C MET A 26 -2.23 -6.12 -5.75
N GLY A 27 -2.69 -4.98 -6.25
CA GLY A 27 -4.10 -4.73 -6.57
C GLY A 27 -4.36 -3.32 -7.08
N SER A 28 -5.60 -3.07 -7.48
CA SER A 28 -6.15 -1.77 -7.88
C SER A 28 -7.68 -1.82 -7.84
N ASP A 29 -8.35 -0.74 -8.25
CA ASP A 29 -9.80 -0.64 -8.35
C ASP A 29 -10.39 -1.83 -9.11
N PHE A 30 -11.33 -2.53 -8.46
CA PHE A 30 -12.06 -3.68 -9.02
C PHE A 30 -11.19 -4.81 -9.59
N THR A 31 -9.94 -4.95 -9.12
CA THR A 31 -9.08 -6.09 -9.46
C THR A 31 -9.55 -7.39 -8.77
N TYR A 32 -9.01 -8.54 -9.19
CA TYR A 32 -9.35 -9.88 -8.68
C TYR A 32 -10.77 -10.41 -8.96
N MET A 33 -11.55 -9.80 -9.88
CA MET A 33 -12.80 -10.41 -10.36
C MET A 33 -12.59 -11.84 -10.90
N ASN A 34 -11.43 -12.09 -11.51
CA ASN A 34 -10.90 -13.43 -11.76
C ASN A 34 -9.63 -13.63 -10.95
N ALA A 35 -9.78 -14.00 -9.68
CA ALA A 35 -8.66 -14.14 -8.74
C ALA A 35 -7.64 -15.22 -9.17
N THR A 36 -8.09 -16.29 -9.81
CA THR A 36 -7.24 -17.41 -10.26
C THR A 36 -6.11 -16.94 -11.18
N LEU A 37 -6.42 -16.01 -12.10
CA LEU A 37 -5.41 -15.43 -13.00
C LEU A 37 -4.32 -14.68 -12.23
N TYR A 38 -4.70 -13.91 -11.20
CA TYR A 38 -3.74 -13.14 -10.40
C TYR A 38 -2.88 -14.06 -9.54
N TYR A 39 -3.49 -14.97 -8.78
CA TYR A 39 -2.75 -15.89 -7.91
C TYR A 39 -1.80 -16.80 -8.70
N THR A 40 -2.23 -17.31 -9.86
CA THR A 40 -1.34 -18.14 -10.72
C THR A 40 -0.08 -17.37 -11.15
N ASN A 41 -0.20 -16.07 -11.44
CA ASN A 41 0.94 -15.26 -11.85
C ASN A 41 1.79 -14.81 -10.64
N LEU A 42 1.17 -14.55 -9.50
CA LEU A 42 1.86 -14.23 -8.25
C LEU A 42 2.69 -15.42 -7.75
N ASP A 43 2.16 -16.64 -7.84
CA ASP A 43 2.88 -17.87 -7.49
C ASP A 43 4.16 -18.02 -8.33
N LYS A 44 4.04 -17.82 -9.65
CA LYS A 44 5.19 -17.84 -10.57
C LYS A 44 6.20 -16.74 -10.22
N LEU A 45 5.73 -15.52 -9.94
CA LEU A 45 6.61 -14.41 -9.58
C LEU A 45 7.38 -14.71 -8.28
N ILE A 46 6.69 -15.21 -7.24
CA ILE A 46 7.29 -15.59 -5.96
C ILE A 46 8.34 -16.68 -6.16
N GLN A 47 8.01 -17.74 -6.90
CA GLN A 47 8.94 -18.83 -7.19
C GLN A 47 10.19 -18.34 -7.91
N LEU A 48 10.02 -17.56 -8.98
CA LEU A 48 11.14 -17.06 -9.79
C LEU A 48 12.01 -16.06 -9.03
N VAL A 49 11.42 -15.13 -8.29
CA VAL A 49 12.17 -14.15 -7.48
C VAL A 49 12.98 -14.82 -6.38
N ASN A 50 12.39 -15.82 -5.70
CA ASN A 50 13.09 -16.56 -4.65
C ASN A 50 14.17 -17.50 -5.22
N ALA A 51 13.99 -18.01 -6.43
CA ALA A 51 15.04 -18.80 -7.11
C ALA A 51 16.29 -17.95 -7.42
N GLU A 52 16.14 -16.66 -7.74
CA GLU A 52 17.27 -15.74 -7.97
C GLU A 52 18.17 -15.53 -6.73
N GLN A 53 17.78 -16.03 -5.55
CA GLN A 53 18.67 -16.08 -4.39
C GLN A 53 19.93 -16.91 -4.66
N THR A 54 19.86 -17.95 -5.51
CA THR A 54 21.05 -18.71 -5.94
C THR A 54 22.01 -17.87 -6.78
N ASN A 55 21.50 -16.81 -7.42
CA ASN A 55 22.25 -15.87 -8.24
C ASN A 55 22.68 -14.62 -7.44
N GLY A 56 22.57 -14.65 -6.10
CA GLY A 56 23.00 -13.57 -5.20
C GLY A 56 21.94 -12.51 -4.89
N SER A 57 20.65 -12.76 -5.18
CA SER A 57 19.57 -11.88 -4.72
C SER A 57 19.35 -12.03 -3.21
N ASN A 58 19.25 -10.90 -2.49
CA ASN A 58 18.91 -10.86 -1.07
C ASN A 58 17.41 -10.62 -0.82
N VAL A 59 16.58 -10.75 -1.86
CA VAL A 59 15.14 -10.52 -1.76
C VAL A 59 14.41 -11.84 -1.58
N ARG A 60 13.57 -11.93 -0.54
CA ARG A 60 12.60 -13.01 -0.35
C ARG A 60 11.19 -12.46 -0.49
N LEU A 61 10.46 -12.96 -1.47
CA LEU A 61 9.07 -12.60 -1.72
C LEU A 61 8.13 -13.65 -1.13
N ILE A 62 7.07 -13.20 -0.45
CA ILE A 62 6.04 -14.06 0.15
C ILE A 62 4.66 -13.41 0.01
N TYR A 63 3.61 -14.22 0.04
CA TYR A 63 2.28 -13.70 0.36
C TYR A 63 2.24 -13.20 1.79
N SER A 64 1.54 -12.09 2.00
CA SER A 64 1.40 -11.47 3.31
C SER A 64 0.11 -10.68 3.39
N THR A 65 -0.18 -10.17 4.58
CA THR A 65 -1.27 -9.24 4.86
C THR A 65 -0.70 -7.96 5.50
N PRO A 66 -1.43 -6.83 5.49
CA PRO A 66 -0.98 -5.62 6.19
C PRO A 66 -0.62 -5.86 7.66
N SER A 67 -1.38 -6.72 8.35
CA SER A 67 -1.10 -7.08 9.75
C SER A 67 0.20 -7.86 9.91
N CYS A 68 0.46 -8.84 9.03
CA CYS A 68 1.73 -9.59 9.04
C CYS A 68 2.92 -8.68 8.73
N TYR A 69 2.77 -7.73 7.81
CA TYR A 69 3.79 -6.73 7.51
C TYR A 69 4.09 -5.83 8.71
N LEU A 70 3.07 -5.26 9.35
CA LEU A 70 3.26 -4.41 10.53
C LEU A 70 3.90 -5.17 11.69
N LYS A 71 3.55 -6.46 11.86
CA LYS A 71 4.23 -7.33 12.83
C LYS A 71 5.72 -7.49 12.50
N ALA A 72 6.08 -7.78 11.25
CA ALA A 72 7.49 -7.92 10.85
C ALA A 72 8.29 -6.62 11.03
N VAL A 73 7.68 -5.47 10.73
CA VAL A 73 8.25 -4.15 11.01
C VAL A 73 8.45 -3.95 12.50
N HIS A 74 7.44 -4.22 13.33
CA HIS A 74 7.54 -4.10 14.78
C HIS A 74 8.64 -5.02 15.36
N ASP A 75 8.69 -6.28 14.93
CA ASP A 75 9.66 -7.27 15.39
C ASP A 75 11.11 -6.91 15.02
N SER A 76 11.31 -6.09 13.98
CA SER A 76 12.64 -5.55 13.63
C SER A 76 13.11 -4.41 14.54
N ASN A 77 12.28 -4.01 15.52
CA ASN A 77 12.55 -2.95 16.50
C ASN A 77 13.14 -1.66 15.91
N PRO A 78 12.49 -1.04 14.90
CA PRO A 78 13.01 0.16 14.25
C PRO A 78 12.85 1.39 15.14
N VAL A 79 13.75 2.35 14.96
CA VAL A 79 13.58 3.70 15.52
C VAL A 79 12.70 4.51 14.58
N LEU A 80 11.44 4.73 14.98
CA LEU A 80 10.46 5.49 14.20
C LEU A 80 10.31 6.92 14.71
N THR A 81 10.04 7.86 13.80
CA THR A 81 9.74 9.25 14.16
C THR A 81 8.27 9.42 14.55
N THR A 82 7.99 10.34 15.48
CA THR A 82 6.62 10.66 15.87
C THR A 82 6.05 11.74 14.96
N LYS A 83 4.92 11.46 14.29
CA LYS A 83 4.12 12.47 13.57
C LYS A 83 2.96 12.93 14.45
N ARG A 84 2.77 14.25 14.53
CA ARG A 84 1.60 14.90 15.15
C ARG A 84 0.84 15.69 14.08
N ASN A 85 -0.42 16.00 14.31
CA ASN A 85 -1.35 16.67 13.39
C ASN A 85 -1.83 15.79 12.24
N ASP A 86 -2.75 16.33 11.43
CA ASP A 86 -3.36 15.66 10.29
C ASP A 86 -2.50 15.72 9.01
N PHE A 87 -3.13 15.32 7.90
CA PHE A 87 -2.61 15.37 6.53
C PHE A 87 -3.49 16.24 5.62
N PHE A 88 -4.20 17.23 6.16
CA PHE A 88 -5.03 18.14 5.36
C PHE A 88 -4.35 19.50 5.10
N PRO A 89 -4.62 20.13 3.95
CA PRO A 89 -5.36 19.64 2.78
C PRO A 89 -4.50 18.73 1.90
N TYR A 90 -5.12 17.73 1.25
CA TYR A 90 -4.44 16.87 0.28
C TYR A 90 -4.33 17.56 -1.08
N ALA A 91 -3.17 17.43 -1.72
CA ALA A 91 -2.94 17.81 -3.11
C ALA A 91 -2.12 16.73 -3.80
N ASN A 92 -2.53 16.33 -5.00
CA ASN A 92 -1.80 15.37 -5.83
C ASN A 92 -0.85 16.04 -6.84
N GLU A 93 -1.05 17.34 -7.11
CA GLU A 93 -0.21 18.17 -7.99
C GLU A 93 -0.11 19.60 -7.43
N ALA A 94 0.82 20.42 -7.93
CA ALA A 94 1.17 21.74 -7.37
C ALA A 94 -0.03 22.71 -7.20
N HIS A 95 -1.04 22.62 -8.08
CA HIS A 95 -2.22 23.49 -8.06
C HIS A 95 -3.54 22.69 -7.99
N ALA A 96 -3.50 21.42 -7.58
CA ALA A 96 -4.65 20.54 -7.51
C ALA A 96 -4.96 20.17 -6.05
N TYR A 97 -5.44 21.15 -5.27
CA TYR A 97 -5.85 20.94 -3.88
C TYR A 97 -7.26 20.38 -3.80
N TRP A 98 -7.44 19.29 -3.06
CA TRP A 98 -8.71 18.59 -2.92
C TRP A 98 -9.54 19.19 -1.78
N THR A 99 -9.80 20.50 -1.84
CA THR A 99 -10.65 21.20 -0.84
C THR A 99 -12.08 21.39 -1.32
N GLY A 100 -12.35 21.22 -2.63
CA GLY A 100 -13.70 21.37 -3.21
C GLY A 100 -14.70 20.34 -2.69
N TYR A 101 -14.27 19.12 -2.34
CA TYR A 101 -15.18 18.09 -1.82
C TYR A 101 -15.66 18.40 -0.38
N TYR A 102 -15.04 19.37 0.31
CA TYR A 102 -15.53 19.87 1.60
C TYR A 102 -16.92 20.49 1.48
N THR A 103 -17.27 21.08 0.32
CA THR A 103 -18.58 21.72 0.09
C THR A 103 -19.42 21.05 -1.00
N SER A 104 -18.84 20.19 -1.84
CA SER A 104 -19.57 19.47 -2.88
C SER A 104 -20.75 18.66 -2.33
N ARG A 105 -21.91 18.76 -3.00
CA ARG A 105 -23.20 18.13 -2.61
C ARG A 105 -23.64 18.54 -1.19
N PRO A 106 -23.84 19.83 -0.90
CA PRO A 106 -24.10 20.33 0.46
C PRO A 106 -25.41 19.78 1.05
N THR A 107 -26.44 19.55 0.24
CA THR A 107 -27.71 18.95 0.68
C THR A 107 -27.51 17.56 1.28
N LEU A 108 -26.67 16.72 0.64
CA LEU A 108 -26.35 15.39 1.15
C LEU A 108 -25.58 15.49 2.47
N LYS A 109 -24.59 16.39 2.56
CA LYS A 109 -23.84 16.61 3.81
C LYS A 109 -24.74 17.05 4.96
N ARG A 110 -25.74 17.89 4.70
CA ARG A 110 -26.75 18.27 5.71
C ARG A 110 -27.60 17.06 6.11
N PHE A 111 -28.02 16.25 5.15
CA PHE A 111 -28.83 15.06 5.42
C PHE A 111 -28.10 14.08 6.34
N GLU A 112 -26.80 13.83 6.11
CA GLU A 112 -25.95 13.03 7.01
C GLU A 112 -25.93 13.57 8.45
N ARG A 113 -25.85 14.89 8.64
CA ARG A 113 -25.86 15.51 9.98
C ARG A 113 -27.20 15.36 10.70
N VAL A 114 -28.31 15.55 9.99
CA VAL A 114 -29.65 15.37 10.55
C VAL A 114 -29.89 13.89 10.88
N GLY A 115 -29.51 12.98 9.99
CA GLY A 115 -29.59 11.53 10.21
C GLY A 115 -28.77 11.08 11.42
N ASN A 116 -27.53 11.56 11.55
CA ASN A 116 -26.69 11.25 12.72
C ASN A 116 -27.33 11.69 14.04
N ASN A 117 -27.94 12.89 14.09
CA ASN A 117 -28.61 13.37 15.30
C ASN A 117 -29.85 12.57 15.67
N PHE A 118 -30.50 11.93 14.71
CA PHE A 118 -31.66 11.08 14.97
C PHE A 118 -31.28 9.67 15.47
N LEU A 119 -30.10 9.17 15.09
CA LEU A 119 -29.66 7.79 15.34
C LEU A 119 -28.70 7.64 16.53
N GLN A 120 -28.26 8.74 17.16
CA GLN A 120 -27.37 8.76 18.33
C GLN A 120 -28.07 9.41 19.51
#